data_AF-A0A3M0BWZ6-F1
#
_entry.id   AF-A0A3M0BWZ6-F1
#
_cell.length_a   1.000
_cell.length_b   1.000
_cell.length_c   1.000
_cell.angle_alpha   90.00
_cell.angle_beta   90.00
_cell.angle_gamma   90.00
#
_symmetry.space_group_name_H-M   'P 1'
#
loop_
_entity.id
_entity.type
_entity.pdbx_description
1 polymer ?
#
loop_
_entity_poly.entity_id
_entity_poly.type
_entity_poly.pdbx_seq_one_letter_code
_entity_poly.pdbx_strand_id
1 'polypeptide(L)'
;MQPFRLRLDARQWFKDLRDQRVFKTDFDAFYFCFIAGVTVKRKEAVPLDETAELVAYFPDRYSGRGKLLVGLFLKSELEVLGVSMDERPEVHSAIAHLVSPDAPNFLSDEGVREFNKYAHGGYEQLIEWFEDRPRSLETFLRAYKRRVDAAISGATSGLAHS
;
A
#
# COMPACT_ATOMS: atom_id res chain seq x y z
N MET A 1 -10.49 -13.56 9.89
CA MET A 1 -9.96 -12.83 8.73
C MET A 1 -9.57 -11.44 9.17
N GLN A 2 -8.31 -11.09 9.03
CA GLN A 2 -7.79 -9.76 9.35
C GLN A 2 -8.39 -8.69 8.41
N PRO A 3 -8.81 -7.52 8.93
CA PRO A 3 -9.25 -6.41 8.10
C PRO A 3 -8.08 -5.59 7.57
N PHE A 4 -8.31 -4.85 6.49
CA PHE A 4 -7.43 -3.72 6.15
C PHE A 4 -7.55 -2.65 7.24
N ARG A 5 -6.42 -2.01 7.56
CA ARG A 5 -6.35 -1.02 8.64
C ARG A 5 -5.64 0.24 8.18
N LEU A 6 -6.19 1.38 8.55
CA LEU A 6 -5.62 2.69 8.26
C LEU A 6 -5.28 3.39 9.58
N ARG A 7 -4.10 4.00 9.66
CA ARG A 7 -3.73 4.79 10.85
C ARG A 7 -4.70 5.95 11.06
N LEU A 8 -4.96 6.27 12.33
CA LEU A 8 -5.86 7.36 12.69
C LEU A 8 -5.35 8.73 12.23
N ASP A 9 -4.04 8.94 12.26
CA ASP A 9 -3.38 10.15 11.76
C ASP A 9 -3.44 10.27 10.22
N ALA A 10 -3.26 9.17 9.49
CA ALA A 10 -3.46 9.12 8.05
C ALA A 10 -4.90 9.48 7.69
N ARG A 11 -5.87 8.91 8.42
CA ARG A 11 -7.29 9.27 8.28
C ARG A 11 -7.50 10.77 8.51
N GLN A 12 -6.90 11.33 9.56
CA GLN A 12 -6.98 12.77 9.85
C GLN A 12 -6.31 13.64 8.77
N TRP A 13 -5.18 13.20 8.21
CA TRP A 13 -4.44 13.91 7.17
C TRP A 13 -5.29 14.06 5.90
N PHE A 14 -6.03 13.02 5.52
CA PHE A 14 -6.93 13.03 4.36
C PHE A 14 -8.30 13.70 4.60
N LYS A 15 -8.58 14.26 5.78
CA LYS A 15 -9.95 14.68 6.16
C LYS A 15 -10.63 15.61 5.15
N ASP A 16 -9.92 16.60 4.59
CA ASP A 16 -10.54 17.57 3.67
C ASP A 16 -11.00 16.90 2.37
N LEU A 17 -10.27 15.89 1.90
CA LEU A 17 -10.65 15.12 0.71
C LEU A 17 -11.87 14.23 0.97
N ARG A 18 -12.02 13.73 2.20
CA ARG A 18 -13.21 12.97 2.61
C ARG A 18 -14.43 13.87 2.79
N ASP A 19 -14.26 15.03 3.40
CA ASP A 19 -15.36 15.94 3.73
C ASP A 19 -15.98 16.54 2.45
N GLN A 20 -15.15 16.73 1.41
CA GLN A 20 -15.61 17.07 0.05
C GLN A 20 -16.28 15.90 -0.68
N ARG A 21 -16.42 14.72 -0.05
CA ARG A 21 -16.95 13.46 -0.60
C ARG A 21 -16.26 12.99 -1.88
N VAL A 22 -15.02 13.42 -2.06
CA VAL A 22 -14.21 13.03 -3.21
C VAL A 22 -13.70 11.60 -3.02
N PHE A 23 -13.38 11.24 -1.78
CA PHE A 23 -13.19 9.84 -1.39
C PHE A 23 -14.56 9.18 -1.20
N LYS A 24 -14.78 8.07 -1.89
CA LYS A 24 -15.99 7.27 -1.75
C LYS A 24 -15.94 6.42 -0.48
N THR A 25 -14.74 5.98 -0.10
CA THR A 25 -14.49 5.19 1.11
C THR A 25 -13.15 5.57 1.74
N ASP A 26 -12.98 5.26 3.02
CA ASP A 26 -11.68 5.38 3.70
C ASP A 26 -10.59 4.47 3.06
N PHE A 27 -10.99 3.49 2.23
CA PHE A 27 -10.07 2.67 1.45
C PHE A 27 -9.31 3.49 0.38
N ASP A 28 -9.82 4.65 -0.02
CA ASP A 28 -9.13 5.54 -0.95
C ASP A 28 -7.84 6.10 -0.33
N ALA A 29 -7.91 6.52 0.95
CA ALA A 29 -6.74 6.93 1.72
C ALA A 29 -5.76 5.76 1.88
N PHE A 30 -6.27 4.59 2.26
CA PHE A 30 -5.48 3.37 2.38
C PHE A 30 -4.75 3.02 1.09
N TYR A 31 -5.42 3.13 -0.07
CA TYR A 31 -4.82 2.88 -1.38
C TYR A 31 -3.66 3.82 -1.69
N PHE A 32 -3.81 5.14 -1.46
CA PHE A 32 -2.72 6.09 -1.72
C PHE A 32 -1.52 5.85 -0.80
N CYS A 33 -1.79 5.54 0.48
CA CYS A 33 -0.75 5.15 1.41
C CYS A 33 -0.07 3.86 0.93
N PHE A 34 -0.81 2.79 0.66
CA PHE A 34 -0.27 1.51 0.20
C PHE A 34 0.61 1.65 -1.05
N ILE A 35 0.15 2.38 -2.07
CA ILE A 35 0.92 2.58 -3.30
C ILE A 35 2.21 3.37 -3.03
N ALA A 36 2.18 4.38 -2.15
CA ALA A 36 3.39 5.09 -1.78
C ALA A 36 4.39 4.16 -1.08
N GLY A 37 3.92 3.41 -0.07
CA GLY A 37 4.74 2.50 0.73
C GLY A 37 5.35 1.37 -0.08
N VAL A 38 4.56 0.69 -0.92
CA VAL A 38 5.08 -0.39 -1.77
C VAL A 38 6.06 0.12 -2.83
N THR A 39 5.86 1.35 -3.34
CA THR A 39 6.76 1.97 -4.32
C THR A 39 8.14 2.24 -3.72
N VAL A 40 8.20 2.70 -2.46
CA VAL A 40 9.47 2.96 -1.76
C VAL A 40 9.93 1.81 -0.86
N LYS A 41 9.23 0.66 -0.92
CA LYS A 41 9.48 -0.53 -0.08
C LYS A 41 9.48 -0.24 1.42
N ARG A 42 8.69 0.72 1.89
CA ARG A 42 8.63 1.13 3.29
C ARG A 42 7.47 0.43 4.01
N LYS A 43 7.82 -0.30 5.06
CA LYS A 43 6.88 -0.94 5.99
C LYS A 43 6.97 -0.27 7.36
N GLU A 44 5.84 -0.10 8.02
CA GLU A 44 5.77 0.41 9.39
C GLU A 44 4.81 -0.43 10.23
N ALA A 45 5.26 -0.84 11.41
CA ALA A 45 4.44 -1.56 12.36
C ALA A 45 3.77 -0.57 13.30
N VAL A 46 2.45 -0.49 13.28
CA VAL A 46 1.67 0.46 14.09
C VAL A 46 0.79 -0.30 15.07
N PRO A 47 0.70 0.11 16.35
CA PRO A 47 -0.21 -0.47 17.33
C PRO A 47 -1.67 -0.46 16.85
N LEU A 48 -2.43 -1.48 17.23
CA LEU A 48 -3.81 -1.65 16.74
C LEU A 48 -4.74 -0.52 17.21
N ASP A 49 -4.51 0.04 18.38
CA ASP A 49 -5.24 1.18 18.98
C ASP A 49 -4.96 2.52 18.28
N GLU A 50 -3.91 2.59 17.47
CA GLU A 50 -3.60 3.73 16.61
C GLU A 50 -4.15 3.57 15.18
N THR A 51 -4.93 2.52 14.93
CA THR A 51 -5.52 2.20 13.62
C THR A 51 -7.03 2.08 13.68
N ALA A 52 -7.70 2.45 12.59
CA ALA A 52 -9.10 2.15 12.34
C ALA A 52 -9.22 0.92 11.44
N GLU A 53 -10.13 0.01 11.80
CA GLU A 53 -10.55 -1.08 10.92
C GLU A 53 -11.35 -0.52 9.74
N LEU A 54 -11.03 -1.01 8.54
CA LEU A 54 -11.78 -0.75 7.32
C LEU A 54 -12.64 -1.98 6.99
N VAL A 55 -12.41 -2.59 5.83
CA VAL A 55 -13.06 -3.82 5.37
C VAL A 55 -12.02 -4.91 5.20
N ALA A 56 -12.45 -6.17 5.21
CA ALA A 56 -11.57 -7.34 5.00
C ALA A 56 -11.58 -7.85 3.54
N TYR A 57 -12.10 -7.06 2.61
CA TYR A 57 -12.17 -7.34 1.17
C TYR A 57 -11.83 -6.06 0.40
N PHE A 58 -11.53 -6.17 -0.91
CA PHE A 58 -11.32 -4.98 -1.74
C PHE A 58 -12.67 -4.33 -2.12
N PRO A 59 -13.00 -3.12 -1.63
CA PRO A 59 -14.33 -2.54 -1.82
C PRO A 59 -14.50 -1.91 -3.22
N ASP A 60 -15.74 -1.79 -3.68
CA ASP A 60 -16.15 -1.02 -4.86
C ASP A 60 -15.23 -1.19 -6.08
N ARG A 61 -14.60 -0.10 -6.53
CA ARG A 61 -13.69 -0.02 -7.68
C ARG A 61 -12.41 -0.84 -7.53
N TYR A 62 -12.09 -1.30 -6.32
CA TYR A 62 -10.93 -2.12 -6.04
C TYR A 62 -11.23 -3.62 -6.17
N SER A 63 -12.50 -4.05 -6.07
CA SER A 63 -12.90 -5.46 -6.16
C SER A 63 -12.35 -6.15 -7.42
N GLY A 64 -12.53 -5.53 -8.60
CA GLY A 64 -12.02 -6.04 -9.88
C GLY A 64 -10.52 -5.90 -10.09
N ARG A 65 -9.80 -5.22 -9.18
CA ARG A 65 -8.35 -4.95 -9.28
C ARG A 65 -7.55 -5.54 -8.13
N GLY A 66 -8.19 -6.24 -7.19
CA GLY A 66 -7.56 -6.79 -6.00
C GLY A 66 -6.34 -7.66 -6.30
N LYS A 67 -6.44 -8.56 -7.28
CA LYS A 67 -5.33 -9.42 -7.71
C LYS A 67 -4.11 -8.63 -8.22
N LEU A 68 -4.33 -7.46 -8.84
CA LEU A 68 -3.23 -6.58 -9.27
C LEU A 68 -2.53 -5.94 -8.08
N LEU A 69 -3.29 -5.50 -7.07
CA LEU A 69 -2.72 -4.94 -5.84
C LEU A 69 -1.93 -5.99 -5.06
N VAL A 70 -2.46 -7.22 -4.98
CA VAL A 70 -1.77 -8.36 -4.39
C VAL A 70 -0.50 -8.69 -5.19
N GLY A 71 -0.55 -8.73 -6.52
CA GLY A 71 0.64 -8.95 -7.36
C GLY A 71 1.74 -7.90 -7.13
N LEU A 72 1.37 -6.63 -7.00
CA LEU A 72 2.31 -5.55 -6.67
C LEU A 72 2.94 -5.73 -5.28
N PHE A 73 2.14 -6.10 -4.29
CA PHE A 73 2.60 -6.42 -2.94
C PHE A 73 3.60 -7.57 -2.93
N LEU A 74 3.26 -8.71 -3.57
CA LEU A 74 4.12 -9.89 -3.60
C LEU A 74 5.44 -9.62 -4.32
N LYS A 75 5.41 -8.83 -5.41
CA LYS A 75 6.62 -8.37 -6.08
C LYS A 75 7.53 -7.60 -5.12
N SER A 76 6.98 -6.68 -4.35
CA SER A 76 7.75 -5.91 -3.37
C SER A 76 8.35 -6.80 -2.27
N GLU A 77 7.59 -7.76 -1.75
CA GLU A 77 8.10 -8.70 -0.73
C GLU A 77 9.26 -9.55 -1.27
N LEU A 78 9.15 -10.08 -2.50
CA LEU A 78 10.24 -10.85 -3.12
C LEU A 78 11.50 -10.00 -3.31
N GLU A 79 11.34 -8.75 -3.76
CA GLU A 79 12.47 -7.83 -3.90
C GLU A 79 13.11 -7.46 -2.56
N VAL A 80 12.34 -7.35 -1.48
CA VAL A 80 12.87 -7.12 -0.12
C VAL A 80 13.61 -8.34 0.42
N LEU A 81 13.15 -9.55 0.08
CA LEU A 81 13.80 -10.81 0.45
C LEU A 81 15.05 -11.12 -0.40
N GLY A 82 15.32 -10.34 -1.45
CA GLY A 82 16.43 -10.58 -2.37
C GLY A 82 16.27 -11.86 -3.20
N VAL A 83 15.06 -12.39 -3.31
CA VAL A 83 14.77 -13.62 -4.05
C VAL A 83 14.67 -13.29 -5.54
N SER A 84 15.46 -13.97 -6.37
CA SER A 84 15.35 -13.83 -7.82
C SER A 84 14.06 -14.48 -8.32
N MET A 85 13.38 -13.82 -9.26
CA MET A 85 12.19 -14.36 -9.92
C MET A 85 12.50 -15.63 -10.74
N ASP A 86 13.78 -15.89 -11.01
CA ASP A 86 14.23 -17.06 -11.77
C ASP A 86 14.17 -18.36 -10.93
N GLU A 87 14.11 -18.25 -9.60
CA GLU A 87 14.11 -19.36 -8.64
C GLU A 87 12.67 -19.74 -8.24
N ARG A 88 11.91 -20.33 -9.19
CA ARG A 88 10.47 -20.65 -9.02
C ARG A 88 10.09 -21.34 -7.69
N PRO A 89 10.82 -22.37 -7.20
CA PRO A 89 10.46 -23.04 -5.96
C PRO A 89 10.61 -22.12 -4.73
N GLU A 90 11.67 -21.32 -4.71
CA GLU A 90 12.00 -20.41 -3.61
C GLU A 90 11.04 -19.24 -3.58
N VAL A 91 10.70 -18.68 -4.74
CA VAL A 91 9.62 -17.69 -4.90
C VAL A 91 8.33 -18.25 -4.32
N HIS A 92 7.89 -19.44 -4.75
CA HIS A 92 6.63 -20.00 -4.29
C HIS A 92 6.63 -20.19 -2.76
N SER A 93 7.72 -20.72 -2.18
CA SER A 93 7.80 -20.89 -0.72
C SER A 93 7.84 -19.55 0.02
N ALA A 94 8.50 -18.53 -0.55
CA ALA A 94 8.68 -17.23 0.08
C ALA A 94 7.38 -16.43 0.20
N ILE A 95 6.41 -16.66 -0.69
CA ILE A 95 5.16 -15.87 -0.70
C ILE A 95 3.89 -16.68 -0.51
N ALA A 96 3.93 -18.02 -0.54
CA ALA A 96 2.73 -18.85 -0.37
C ALA A 96 1.99 -18.59 0.95
N HIS A 97 2.72 -18.29 2.02
CA HIS A 97 2.14 -18.00 3.32
C HIS A 97 1.44 -16.63 3.40
N LEU A 98 1.66 -15.74 2.44
CA LEU A 98 1.05 -14.40 2.37
C LEU A 98 -0.28 -14.39 1.62
N VAL A 99 -0.61 -15.45 0.88
CA VAL A 99 -1.79 -15.50 0.02
C VAL A 99 -2.79 -16.55 0.47
N SER A 100 -4.06 -16.31 0.20
CA SER A 100 -5.14 -17.27 0.39
C SER A 100 -6.13 -17.12 -0.76
N PRO A 101 -6.14 -18.01 -1.76
CA PRO A 101 -6.99 -17.87 -2.96
C PRO A 101 -8.49 -17.80 -2.68
N ASP A 102 -8.93 -18.43 -1.58
CA ASP A 102 -10.33 -18.51 -1.17
C ASP A 102 -10.77 -17.31 -0.33
N ALA A 103 -9.83 -16.48 0.13
CA ALA A 103 -10.15 -15.26 0.86
C ALA A 103 -10.68 -14.16 -0.08
N PRO A 104 -11.69 -13.37 0.31
CA PRO A 104 -12.21 -12.25 -0.48
C PRO A 104 -11.19 -11.18 -0.89
N ASN A 105 -10.07 -11.09 -0.17
CA ASN A 105 -8.95 -10.20 -0.45
C ASN A 105 -7.71 -10.92 -1.05
N PHE A 106 -7.82 -12.23 -1.30
CA PHE A 106 -6.75 -13.09 -1.81
C PHE A 106 -5.50 -13.20 -0.91
N LEU A 107 -5.57 -12.72 0.33
CA LEU A 107 -4.46 -12.66 1.28
C LEU A 107 -4.74 -13.59 2.46
N SER A 108 -3.67 -14.17 3.02
CA SER A 108 -3.75 -14.80 4.34
C SER A 108 -3.84 -13.73 5.44
N ASP A 109 -4.13 -14.13 6.68
CA ASP A 109 -4.09 -13.19 7.81
C ASP A 109 -2.69 -12.55 8.00
N GLU A 110 -1.62 -13.25 7.65
CA GLU A 110 -0.26 -12.72 7.63
C GLU A 110 -0.04 -11.75 6.46
N GLY A 111 -0.51 -12.11 5.27
CA GLY A 111 -0.49 -11.23 4.11
C GLY A 111 -1.19 -9.90 4.37
N VAL A 112 -2.35 -9.91 5.02
CA VAL A 112 -3.06 -8.68 5.39
C VAL A 112 -2.24 -7.83 6.38
N ARG A 113 -1.55 -8.46 7.35
CA ARG A 113 -0.67 -7.72 8.28
C ARG A 113 0.47 -7.03 7.54
N GLU A 114 1.18 -7.72 6.65
CA GLU A 114 2.25 -7.13 5.86
C GLU A 114 1.73 -6.06 4.88
N PHE A 115 0.57 -6.29 4.26
CA PHE A 115 -0.09 -5.33 3.38
C PHE A 115 -0.44 -4.03 4.13
N ASN A 116 -0.96 -4.13 5.36
CA ASN A 116 -1.23 -2.98 6.22
C ASN A 116 0.07 -2.24 6.59
N LYS A 117 1.18 -2.94 6.86
CA LYS A 117 2.48 -2.30 7.14
C LYS A 117 2.96 -1.42 5.98
N TYR A 118 2.76 -1.84 4.73
CA TYR A 118 3.05 -0.97 3.58
C TYR A 118 2.15 0.27 3.53
N ALA A 119 0.87 0.15 3.85
CA ALA A 119 0.01 1.33 3.96
C ALA A 119 0.50 2.26 5.09
N HIS A 120 0.89 1.73 6.24
CA HIS A 120 1.41 2.55 7.33
C HIS A 120 2.72 3.26 6.96
N GLY A 121 3.68 2.54 6.38
CA GLY A 121 4.96 3.12 5.92
C GLY A 121 4.77 4.10 4.76
N GLY A 122 3.77 3.85 3.92
CA GLY A 122 3.40 4.79 2.87
C GLY A 122 2.79 6.09 3.38
N TYR A 123 2.10 6.08 4.51
CA TYR A 123 1.68 7.33 5.14
C TYR A 123 2.88 8.17 5.61
N GLU A 124 3.88 7.54 6.23
CA GLU A 124 5.14 8.22 6.58
C GLU A 124 5.79 8.82 5.33
N GLN A 125 5.80 8.08 4.23
CA GLN A 125 6.33 8.60 2.98
C GLN A 125 5.53 9.80 2.42
N LEU A 126 4.21 9.80 2.61
CA LEU A 126 3.36 10.89 2.15
C LEU A 126 3.62 12.18 2.93
N ILE A 127 3.77 12.12 4.25
CA ILE A 127 4.05 13.33 5.04
C ILE A 127 5.46 13.89 4.77
N GLU A 128 6.39 13.07 4.25
CA GLU A 128 7.68 13.56 3.74
C GLU A 128 7.57 14.19 2.34
N TRP A 129 6.72 13.64 1.47
CA TRP A 129 6.55 14.14 0.10
C TRP A 129 5.79 15.46 0.02
N PHE A 130 4.97 15.74 1.02
CA PHE A 130 4.02 16.84 1.08
C PHE A 130 4.17 17.61 2.39
N GLU A 131 4.57 18.88 2.31
CA GLU A 131 4.70 19.77 3.48
C GLU A 131 3.37 19.96 4.21
N ASP A 132 2.27 20.03 3.45
CA ASP A 132 0.92 20.25 3.94
C ASP A 132 -0.02 19.09 3.57
N ARG A 133 -1.03 18.89 4.42
CA ARG A 133 -2.13 17.95 4.13
C ARG A 133 -2.93 18.36 2.89
N PRO A 134 -3.45 17.39 2.10
CA PRO A 134 -4.12 17.69 0.85
C PRO A 134 -5.50 18.32 1.09
N ARG A 135 -5.76 19.45 0.42
CA ARG A 135 -7.04 20.17 0.48
C ARG A 135 -7.89 20.06 -0.79
N SER A 136 -7.28 19.58 -1.88
CA SER A 136 -7.93 19.38 -3.19
C SER A 136 -7.42 18.09 -3.81
N LEU A 137 -8.34 17.24 -4.28
CA LEU A 137 -7.98 15.98 -4.93
C LEU A 137 -7.14 16.23 -6.18
N GLU A 138 -7.49 17.21 -7.00
CA GLU A 138 -6.80 17.43 -8.27
C GLU A 138 -5.32 17.77 -8.04
N THR A 139 -5.06 18.70 -7.12
CA THR A 139 -3.69 19.10 -6.78
C THR A 139 -2.92 17.94 -6.15
N PHE A 140 -3.58 17.20 -5.25
CA PHE A 140 -3.01 16.00 -4.64
C PHE A 140 -2.63 14.95 -5.69
N LEU A 141 -3.53 14.58 -6.60
CA LEU A 141 -3.28 13.55 -7.61
C LEU A 141 -2.14 13.91 -8.55
N ARG A 142 -2.06 15.17 -9.00
CA ARG A 142 -0.97 15.64 -9.87
C ARG A 142 0.38 15.55 -9.16
N ALA A 143 0.45 15.99 -7.90
CA ALA A 143 1.68 15.92 -7.12
C ALA A 143 2.05 14.48 -6.73
N TYR A 144 1.07 13.69 -6.29
CA TYR A 144 1.23 12.28 -5.92
C TYR A 144 1.79 11.46 -7.08
N LYS A 145 1.20 11.60 -8.27
CA LYS A 145 1.70 10.92 -9.47
C LYS A 145 3.16 11.25 -9.75
N ARG A 146 3.54 12.54 -9.71
CA ARG A 146 4.93 12.96 -9.93
C ARG A 146 5.90 12.33 -8.93
N ARG A 147 5.51 12.24 -7.65
CA ARG A 147 6.33 11.62 -6.60
C ARG A 147 6.50 10.11 -6.82
N VAL A 148 5.42 9.41 -7.15
CA VAL A 148 5.46 7.97 -7.47
C VAL A 148 6.32 7.71 -8.71
N ASP A 149 6.11 8.46 -9.80
CA ASP A 149 6.89 8.29 -11.04
C ASP A 149 8.39 8.55 -10.79
N ALA A 150 8.72 9.56 -9.98
CA ALA A 150 10.11 9.84 -9.58
C ALA A 150 10.71 8.73 -8.72
N ALA A 151 9.96 8.19 -7.76
CA ALA A 151 10.42 7.08 -6.91
C ALA A 151 10.68 5.80 -7.72
N ILE A 152 9.81 5.48 -8.68
CA ILE A 152 10.02 4.35 -9.61
C ILE A 152 11.29 4.57 -10.45
N SER A 153 11.47 5.78 -11.00
CA SER A 153 12.64 6.10 -11.83
C SER A 153 13.96 6.09 -11.03
N GLY A 154 13.92 6.56 -9.78
CA GLY A 154 15.04 6.50 -8.84
C GLY A 154 15.41 5.07 -8.45
N ALA A 155 14.43 4.20 -8.24
CA ALA A 155 14.66 2.78 -7.98
C ALA A 155 15.33 2.07 -9.17
N THR A 156 15.03 2.47 -10.41
CA THR A 156 15.59 1.85 -11.62
C THR A 156 17.05 2.28 -11.87
N SER A 157 17.45 3.47 -11.41
CA SER A 157 18.82 3.97 -11.58
C SER A 157 19.81 3.40 -10.55
N GLY A 158 19.34 2.96 -9.38
CA GLY A 158 20.17 2.28 -8.37
C GLY A 158 20.56 0.83 -8.71
N LEU A 159 19.90 0.20 -9.69
CA LEU A 159 20.18 -1.18 -10.12
C LEU A 159 21.27 -1.29 -11.21
N ALA A 160 21.73 -0.16 -11.79
CA ALA A 160 22.72 -0.16 -12.86
C ALA A 160 24.18 -0.14 -12.39
N HIS A 161 24.43 -0.14 -11.07
CA HIS A 161 25.76 -0.03 -10.47
C HIS A 161 26.06 -1.10 -9.39
N SER A 162 25.36 -2.24 -9.43
CA SER A 162 25.58 -3.39 -8.55
C SER A 162 26.17 -4.56 -9.31
#